data_AF-A0A1J4JXI7-F1
#
_entry.id   AF-A0A1J4JXI7-F1
#
_cell.length_a   1.000
_cell.length_b   1.000
_cell.length_c   1.000
_cell.angle_alpha   90.00
_cell.angle_beta   90.00
_cell.angle_gamma   90.00
#
_symmetry.space_group_name_H-M   'P 1'
#
loop_
_entity.id
_entity.type
_entity.pdbx_description
1 polymer ?
#
loop_
_entity_poly.entity_id
_entity_poly.type
_entity_poly.pdbx_seq_one_letter_code
_entity_poly.pdbx_strand_id
1 'polypeptide(L)'
;MNQKRGSPKDPYFLYTKSIIEASTTVLKGVEKDSVASSARISFWNSLFPDNQYSLEAPVRQLLVDILRRHVIQITSVQRFCFELSALFIDLPGDFAKIISFLPYPYVTAMHISFRALNELIELPQKESTHSFIEKVIDELSPQKLTQLQTHIAAMQSDSLNIERIVNKVQQLLQPDTFDMFLQILPPHLRLHYALKYGRPYPRVKVDFERVRLPPDFIQAVADIEGAPAAIEMVAWNDSVNTKEAVPPPPEGI
;
A
#
# COMPACT_ATOMS: atom_id res chain seq x y z
N MET A 1 -33.30 25.29 3.15
CA MET A 1 -32.37 25.46 2.00
C MET A 1 -32.34 24.16 1.22
N ASN A 2 -32.80 24.18 -0.03
CA ASN A 2 -32.86 23.00 -0.88
C ASN A 2 -31.44 22.61 -1.34
N GLN A 3 -30.93 21.48 -0.85
CA GLN A 3 -29.76 20.82 -1.45
C GLN A 3 -30.13 20.46 -2.90
N LYS A 4 -29.49 21.12 -3.87
CA LYS A 4 -29.52 20.67 -5.26
C LYS A 4 -28.96 19.26 -5.29
N ARG A 5 -29.82 18.28 -5.61
CA ARG A 5 -29.38 16.95 -6.01
C ARG A 5 -28.38 17.14 -7.16
N GLY A 6 -27.15 16.67 -6.97
CA GLY A 6 -26.09 16.76 -7.98
C GLY A 6 -26.61 16.25 -9.32
N SER A 7 -26.39 17.04 -10.36
CA SER A 7 -26.73 16.65 -11.73
C SER A 7 -25.89 15.44 -12.12
N PRO A 8 -26.42 14.42 -12.80
CA PRO A 8 -25.63 13.32 -13.37
C PRO A 8 -24.61 13.77 -14.44
N LYS A 9 -24.52 15.08 -14.72
CA LYS A 9 -23.52 15.73 -15.56
C LYS A 9 -22.38 16.41 -14.77
N ASP A 10 -22.37 16.29 -13.45
CA ASP A 10 -21.24 16.77 -12.64
C ASP A 10 -20.00 15.92 -12.96
N PRO A 11 -18.87 16.52 -13.38
CA PRO A 11 -17.63 15.81 -13.64
C PRO A 11 -17.24 14.89 -12.47
N TYR A 12 -17.44 15.33 -11.22
CA TYR A 12 -17.14 14.53 -10.03
C TYR A 12 -17.97 13.24 -9.96
N PHE A 13 -19.23 13.28 -10.38
CA PHE A 13 -20.11 12.11 -10.38
C PHE A 13 -19.69 11.07 -11.43
N LEU A 14 -19.23 11.52 -12.59
CA LEU A 14 -18.80 10.65 -13.69
C LEU A 14 -17.52 9.88 -13.35
N TYR A 15 -16.52 10.54 -12.75
CA TYR A 15 -15.28 9.85 -12.34
C TYR A 15 -15.51 8.91 -11.17
N THR A 16 -16.33 9.30 -10.18
CA THR A 16 -16.68 8.45 -9.03
C THR A 16 -17.32 7.14 -9.47
N LYS A 17 -18.24 7.20 -10.45
CA LYS A 17 -18.87 6.00 -11.00
C LYS A 17 -17.84 5.06 -11.64
N SER A 18 -16.97 5.58 -12.51
CA SER A 18 -15.92 4.77 -13.17
C SER A 18 -14.96 4.13 -12.17
N ILE A 19 -14.58 4.87 -11.12
CA ILE A 19 -13.74 4.36 -10.03
C ILE A 19 -14.43 3.24 -9.29
N ILE A 20 -15.71 3.39 -8.93
CA ILE A 20 -16.48 2.36 -8.25
C ILE A 20 -16.57 1.10 -9.13
N GLU A 21 -16.87 1.23 -10.42
CA GLU A 21 -16.99 0.09 -11.34
C GLU A 21 -15.65 -0.66 -11.51
N ALA A 22 -14.57 0.08 -11.77
CA ALA A 22 -13.22 -0.49 -11.92
C ALA A 22 -12.74 -1.16 -10.63
N SER A 23 -12.87 -0.45 -9.50
CA SER A 23 -12.44 -0.94 -8.19
C SER A 23 -13.27 -2.14 -7.74
N THR A 24 -14.58 -2.14 -7.97
CA THR A 24 -15.46 -3.26 -7.64
C THR A 24 -15.05 -4.53 -8.37
N THR A 25 -14.61 -4.41 -9.62
CA THR A 25 -14.15 -5.54 -10.43
C THR A 25 -12.87 -6.14 -9.87
N VAL A 26 -11.90 -5.29 -9.52
CA VAL A 26 -10.62 -5.70 -8.92
C VAL A 26 -10.82 -6.33 -7.54
N LEU A 27 -11.58 -5.66 -6.67
CA LEU A 27 -11.81 -6.11 -5.30
C LEU A 27 -12.69 -7.37 -5.21
N LYS A 28 -13.52 -7.66 -6.22
CA LYS A 28 -14.28 -8.91 -6.28
C LYS A 28 -13.36 -10.14 -6.31
N GLY A 29 -12.16 -10.03 -6.88
CA GLY A 29 -11.16 -11.10 -6.83
C GLY A 29 -10.67 -11.34 -5.40
N VAL A 30 -10.33 -10.27 -4.69
CA VAL A 30 -9.86 -10.29 -3.29
C VAL A 30 -10.94 -10.82 -2.35
N GLU A 31 -12.19 -10.37 -2.48
CA GLU A 31 -13.29 -10.76 -1.59
C GLU A 31 -13.67 -12.25 -1.69
N LYS A 32 -13.31 -12.94 -2.78
CA LYS A 32 -13.49 -14.40 -2.86
C LYS A 32 -12.58 -15.17 -1.91
N ASP A 33 -11.48 -14.55 -1.50
CA ASP A 33 -10.54 -15.08 -0.53
C ASP A 33 -10.75 -14.36 0.81
N SER A 34 -11.42 -15.03 1.74
CA SER A 34 -11.72 -14.45 3.05
C SER A 34 -10.46 -14.10 3.85
N VAL A 35 -9.37 -14.84 3.64
CA VAL A 35 -8.09 -14.61 4.30
C VAL A 35 -7.46 -13.33 3.75
N ALA A 36 -7.39 -13.20 2.42
CA ALA A 36 -6.84 -12.00 1.78
C ALA A 36 -7.68 -10.74 2.06
N SER A 37 -9.01 -10.90 2.08
CA SER A 37 -9.94 -9.83 2.44
C SER A 37 -9.72 -9.34 3.87
N SER A 38 -9.70 -10.25 4.84
CA SER A 38 -9.49 -9.93 6.25
C SER A 38 -8.10 -9.31 6.49
N ALA A 39 -7.05 -9.88 5.89
CA ALA A 39 -5.69 -9.36 5.99
C ALA A 39 -5.57 -7.93 5.46
N ARG A 40 -6.24 -7.62 4.33
CA ARG A 40 -6.26 -6.26 3.77
C ARG A 40 -6.95 -5.26 4.69
N ILE A 41 -8.09 -5.62 5.28
CA ILE A 41 -8.79 -4.75 6.23
C ILE A 41 -7.92 -4.56 7.49
N SER A 42 -7.32 -5.62 8.01
CA SER A 42 -6.39 -5.54 9.14
C SER A 42 -5.22 -4.61 8.84
N PHE A 43 -4.62 -4.72 7.66
CA PHE A 43 -3.55 -3.84 7.22
C PHE A 43 -4.00 -2.39 7.15
N TRP A 44 -5.13 -2.12 6.50
CA TRP A 44 -5.69 -0.78 6.40
C TRP A 44 -5.98 -0.18 7.79
N ASN A 45 -6.62 -0.97 8.66
CA ASN A 45 -6.90 -0.60 10.06
C ASN A 45 -5.62 -0.25 10.84
N SER A 46 -4.51 -0.96 10.59
CA SER A 46 -3.25 -0.68 11.27
C SER A 46 -2.62 0.66 10.88
N LEU A 47 -2.99 1.20 9.71
CA LEU A 47 -2.55 2.53 9.26
C LEU A 47 -3.50 3.63 9.74
N PHE A 48 -4.78 3.33 9.92
CA PHE A 48 -5.83 4.31 10.16
C PHE A 48 -6.64 3.99 11.42
N PRO A 49 -6.01 4.09 12.62
CA PRO A 49 -6.62 3.72 13.90
C PRO A 49 -7.87 4.52 14.24
N ASP A 50 -8.02 5.70 13.65
CA ASP A 50 -9.15 6.61 13.83
C ASP A 50 -10.43 6.20 13.08
N ASN A 51 -10.36 5.23 12.16
CA ASN A 51 -11.50 4.83 11.35
C ASN A 51 -11.57 3.30 11.11
N GLN A 52 -11.71 2.51 12.18
CA GLN A 52 -11.63 1.05 12.10
C GLN A 52 -12.85 0.39 11.44
N TYR A 53 -12.60 -0.66 10.66
CA TYR A 53 -13.63 -1.54 10.09
C TYR A 53 -13.56 -2.94 10.68
N SER A 54 -14.70 -3.64 10.73
CA SER A 54 -14.71 -5.07 11.07
C SER A 54 -13.91 -5.86 10.02
N LEU A 55 -13.12 -6.84 10.46
CA LEU A 55 -12.37 -7.73 9.57
C LEU A 55 -13.29 -8.60 8.69
N GLU A 56 -14.55 -8.74 9.09
CA GLU A 56 -15.60 -9.45 8.34
C GLU A 56 -16.30 -8.56 7.30
N ALA A 57 -16.03 -7.25 7.30
CA ALA A 57 -16.65 -6.33 6.36
C ALA A 57 -16.20 -6.63 4.92
N PRO A 58 -17.04 -6.41 3.90
CA PRO A 58 -16.60 -6.45 2.52
C PRO A 58 -15.58 -5.34 2.24
N VAL A 59 -14.47 -5.66 1.55
CA VAL A 59 -13.46 -4.64 1.17
C VAL A 59 -14.08 -3.51 0.32
N ARG A 60 -15.11 -3.82 -0.49
CA ARG A 60 -15.84 -2.80 -1.23
C ARG A 60 -16.59 -1.81 -0.34
N GLN A 61 -17.01 -2.21 0.86
CA GLN A 61 -17.63 -1.28 1.80
C GLN A 61 -16.61 -0.24 2.26
N LEU A 62 -15.39 -0.67 2.60
CA LEU A 62 -14.27 0.22 2.93
C LEU A 62 -13.99 1.20 1.77
N LEU A 63 -13.93 0.72 0.53
CA LEU A 63 -13.77 1.59 -0.64
C LEU A 63 -14.87 2.66 -0.73
N VAL A 64 -16.14 2.24 -0.65
CA VAL A 64 -17.29 3.15 -0.75
C VAL A 64 -17.23 4.20 0.34
N ASP A 65 -16.82 3.83 1.56
CA ASP A 65 -16.70 4.76 2.68
C ASP A 65 -15.52 5.72 2.55
N ILE A 66 -14.38 5.31 1.98
CA ILE A 66 -13.28 6.21 1.61
C ILE A 66 -13.78 7.26 0.60
N LEU A 67 -14.40 6.81 -0.49
CA LEU A 67 -14.93 7.71 -1.53
C LEU A 67 -16.00 8.65 -0.97
N ARG A 68 -16.92 8.12 -0.16
CA ARG A 68 -18.02 8.90 0.43
C ARG A 68 -17.49 10.00 1.33
N ARG A 69 -16.57 9.70 2.26
CA ARG A 69 -15.98 10.69 3.19
C ARG A 69 -15.25 11.80 2.45
N HIS A 70 -14.55 11.45 1.36
CA HIS A 70 -13.90 12.44 0.50
C HIS A 70 -14.91 13.35 -0.21
N VAL A 71 -15.94 12.77 -0.85
CA VAL A 71 -16.96 13.53 -1.59
C VAL A 71 -17.74 14.49 -0.69
N ILE A 72 -18.02 14.12 0.56
CA ILE A 72 -18.71 14.99 1.53
C ILE A 72 -17.75 15.85 2.35
N GLN A 73 -16.47 15.95 1.94
CA GLN A 73 -15.44 16.83 2.51
C GLN A 73 -15.16 16.60 4.01
N ILE A 74 -15.28 15.35 4.46
CA ILE A 74 -14.89 14.96 5.83
C ILE A 74 -13.37 14.72 5.93
N THR A 75 -12.75 14.26 4.84
CA THR A 75 -11.31 13.99 4.76
C THR A 75 -10.64 14.95 3.81
N SER A 76 -9.42 15.37 4.12
CA SER A 76 -8.57 16.11 3.16
C SER A 76 -8.16 15.22 1.98
N VAL A 77 -7.78 15.83 0.87
CA VAL A 77 -7.22 15.14 -0.31
C VAL A 77 -6.00 14.33 0.09
N GLN A 78 -5.13 14.85 0.94
CA GLN A 78 -3.97 14.10 1.43
C GLN A 78 -4.42 12.78 2.08
N ARG A 79 -5.36 12.84 3.02
CA ARG A 79 -5.87 11.65 3.70
C ARG A 79 -6.54 10.69 2.73
N PHE A 80 -7.36 11.20 1.83
CA PHE A 80 -8.00 10.41 0.78
C PHE A 80 -6.98 9.67 -0.11
N CYS A 81 -5.92 10.36 -0.53
CA CYS A 81 -4.85 9.78 -1.34
C CYS A 81 -4.14 8.62 -0.64
N PHE A 82 -3.83 8.77 0.64
CA PHE A 82 -3.20 7.72 1.42
C PHE A 82 -4.14 6.55 1.73
N GLU A 83 -5.40 6.81 2.07
CA GLU A 83 -6.37 5.74 2.35
C GLU A 83 -6.64 4.88 1.12
N LEU A 84 -6.77 5.50 -0.06
CA LEU A 84 -6.97 4.76 -1.30
C LEU A 84 -5.70 4.01 -1.72
N SER A 85 -4.53 4.64 -1.59
CA SER A 85 -3.25 3.99 -1.88
C SER A 85 -2.99 2.78 -0.98
N ALA A 86 -3.28 2.89 0.33
CA ALA A 86 -3.18 1.79 1.27
C ALA A 86 -4.13 0.64 0.93
N LEU A 87 -5.37 0.97 0.51
CA LEU A 87 -6.35 -0.05 0.12
C LEU A 87 -5.87 -0.90 -1.06
N PHE A 88 -5.07 -0.36 -1.98
CA PHE A 88 -4.57 -1.03 -3.18
C PHE A 88 -3.06 -1.27 -3.18
N ILE A 89 -2.39 -1.19 -2.03
CA ILE A 89 -0.92 -1.16 -1.94
C ILE A 89 -0.22 -2.37 -2.58
N ASP A 90 -0.86 -3.53 -2.58
CA ASP A 90 -0.40 -4.78 -3.16
C ASP A 90 -0.96 -5.05 -4.58
N LEU A 91 -1.68 -4.08 -5.16
CA LEU A 91 -2.29 -4.16 -6.48
C LEU A 91 -1.87 -2.96 -7.36
N PRO A 92 -0.56 -2.72 -7.59
CA PRO A 92 -0.06 -1.51 -8.24
C PRO A 92 -0.60 -1.32 -9.66
N GLY A 93 -0.69 -2.41 -10.45
CA GLY A 93 -1.19 -2.35 -11.82
C GLY A 93 -2.67 -2.00 -11.91
N ASP A 94 -3.47 -2.47 -10.94
CA ASP A 94 -4.90 -2.14 -10.90
C ASP A 94 -5.15 -0.77 -10.29
N PHE A 95 -4.36 -0.38 -9.28
CA PHE A 95 -4.36 0.98 -8.74
C PHE A 95 -4.12 2.03 -9.83
N ALA A 96 -3.08 1.85 -10.66
CA ALA A 96 -2.79 2.77 -11.77
C ALA A 96 -3.96 2.90 -12.75
N LYS A 97 -4.65 1.79 -13.07
CA LYS A 97 -5.86 1.83 -13.92
C LYS A 97 -6.99 2.57 -13.23
N ILE A 98 -7.25 2.29 -11.95
CA ILE A 98 -8.32 2.93 -11.18
C ILE A 98 -8.12 4.44 -11.11
N ILE A 99 -6.91 4.90 -10.76
CA ILE A 99 -6.66 6.33 -10.62
C ILE A 99 -6.63 7.05 -11.97
N SER A 100 -6.38 6.36 -13.09
CA SER A 100 -6.42 6.97 -14.42
C SER A 100 -7.79 7.56 -14.81
N PHE A 101 -8.86 7.19 -14.10
CA PHE A 101 -10.18 7.80 -14.24
C PHE A 101 -10.32 9.14 -13.51
N LEU A 102 -9.36 9.55 -12.68
CA LEU A 102 -9.39 10.82 -11.95
C LEU A 102 -8.80 11.97 -12.76
N PRO A 103 -9.16 13.23 -12.44
CA PRO A 103 -8.47 14.40 -12.97
C PRO A 103 -6.97 14.39 -12.65
N TYR A 104 -6.16 15.03 -13.49
CA TYR A 104 -4.69 14.98 -13.41
C TYR A 104 -4.10 15.29 -12.02
N PRO A 105 -4.54 16.33 -11.27
CA PRO A 105 -4.01 16.59 -9.94
C PRO A 105 -4.19 15.41 -8.98
N TYR A 106 -5.35 14.74 -9.03
CA TYR A 106 -5.59 13.55 -8.23
C TYR A 106 -4.70 12.38 -8.63
N VAL A 107 -4.49 12.18 -9.94
CA VAL A 107 -3.60 11.13 -10.47
C VAL A 107 -2.18 11.32 -9.91
N THR A 108 -1.67 12.55 -9.96
CA THR A 108 -0.34 12.90 -9.45
C THR A 108 -0.24 12.65 -7.94
N ALA A 109 -1.19 13.17 -7.16
CA ALA A 109 -1.20 12.98 -5.71
C ALA A 109 -1.30 11.49 -5.32
N MET A 110 -2.14 10.73 -6.02
CA MET A 110 -2.31 9.28 -5.82
C MET A 110 -1.03 8.49 -6.13
N HIS A 111 -0.34 8.79 -7.24
CA HIS A 111 0.92 8.12 -7.56
C HIS A 111 2.01 8.39 -6.52
N ILE A 112 2.12 9.64 -6.07
CA ILE A 112 3.12 10.03 -5.08
C ILE A 112 2.81 9.41 -3.71
N SER A 113 1.55 9.46 -3.26
CA SER A 113 1.16 8.82 -1.98
C SER A 113 1.36 7.31 -2.00
N PHE A 114 1.05 6.64 -3.11
CA PHE A 114 1.31 5.22 -3.30
C PHE A 114 2.81 4.90 -3.21
N ARG A 115 3.64 5.69 -3.89
CA ARG A 115 5.10 5.54 -3.82
C ARG A 115 5.62 5.77 -2.40
N ALA A 116 5.19 6.84 -1.75
CA ALA A 116 5.59 7.17 -0.37
C ALA A 116 5.22 6.02 0.59
N LEU A 117 4.01 5.45 0.49
CA LEU A 117 3.64 4.29 1.30
C LEU A 117 4.52 3.07 1.04
N ASN A 118 4.87 2.79 -0.22
CA ASN A 118 5.74 1.67 -0.55
C ASN A 118 7.16 1.84 0.01
N GLU A 119 7.68 3.07 0.02
CA GLU A 119 8.99 3.39 0.60
C GLU A 119 9.01 3.24 2.14
N LEU A 120 7.85 3.27 2.79
CA LEU A 120 7.70 3.11 4.25
C LEU A 120 7.53 1.64 4.69
N ILE A 121 7.48 0.69 3.75
CA ILE A 121 7.37 -0.74 4.08
C ILE A 121 8.71 -1.22 4.65
N GLU A 122 8.67 -1.87 5.82
CA GLU A 122 9.84 -2.44 6.49
C GLU A 122 10.66 -3.36 5.57
N LEU A 123 11.96 -3.09 5.52
CA LEU A 123 12.94 -3.91 4.79
C LEU A 123 13.11 -5.29 5.44
N PRO A 124 13.43 -6.33 4.66
CA PRO A 124 13.81 -7.63 5.21
C PRO A 124 14.97 -7.53 6.19
N GLN A 125 14.88 -8.26 7.30
CA GLN A 125 15.98 -8.36 8.26
C GLN A 125 17.06 -9.28 7.70
N LYS A 126 18.34 -8.88 7.83
CA LYS A 126 19.47 -9.68 7.31
C LYS A 126 19.53 -11.09 7.91
N GLU A 127 19.17 -11.21 9.19
CA GLU A 127 19.13 -12.47 9.92
C GLU A 127 18.14 -13.46 9.29
N SER A 128 16.97 -12.99 8.85
CA SER A 128 15.96 -13.82 8.18
C SER A 128 16.51 -14.50 6.93
N THR A 129 17.38 -13.84 6.18
CA THR A 129 18.01 -14.41 4.97
C THR A 129 18.95 -15.55 5.30
N HIS A 130 19.79 -15.39 6.32
CA HIS A 130 20.72 -16.45 6.75
C HIS A 130 19.95 -17.68 7.25
N SER A 131 18.98 -17.46 8.14
CA SER A 131 18.16 -18.56 8.66
C SER A 131 17.39 -19.29 7.56
N PHE A 132 16.88 -18.58 6.54
CA PHE A 132 16.25 -19.22 5.39
C PHE A 132 17.24 -20.11 4.63
N ILE A 133 18.44 -19.60 4.32
CA ILE A 133 19.45 -20.36 3.56
C ILE A 133 19.84 -21.64 4.30
N GLU A 134 20.14 -21.55 5.60
CA GLU A 134 20.50 -22.71 6.42
C GLU A 134 19.38 -23.75 6.41
N LYS A 135 18.15 -23.32 6.68
CA LYS A 135 16.98 -24.19 6.73
C LYS A 135 16.75 -24.94 5.42
N VAL A 136 16.92 -24.26 4.29
CA VAL A 136 16.69 -24.86 2.97
C VAL A 136 17.80 -25.84 2.61
N ILE A 137 19.06 -25.56 2.98
CA ILE A 137 20.19 -26.48 2.78
C ILE A 137 19.96 -27.78 3.55
N ASP A 138 19.43 -27.69 4.77
CA ASP A 138 19.17 -28.86 5.62
C ASP A 138 17.98 -29.70 5.13
N GLU A 139 16.94 -29.06 4.59
CA GLU A 139 15.68 -29.74 4.23
C GLU A 139 15.58 -30.23 2.79
N LEU A 140 16.22 -29.54 1.84
CA LEU A 140 16.07 -29.85 0.42
C LEU A 140 17.19 -30.74 -0.10
N SER A 141 16.82 -31.69 -0.98
CA SER A 141 17.82 -32.43 -1.75
C SER A 141 18.59 -31.51 -2.72
N PRO A 142 19.81 -31.88 -3.15
CA PRO A 142 20.59 -31.08 -4.10
C PRO A 142 19.82 -30.69 -5.37
N GLN A 143 18.99 -31.59 -5.89
CA GLN A 143 18.16 -31.32 -7.07
C GLN A 143 17.09 -30.25 -6.79
N LYS A 144 16.42 -30.34 -5.63
CA LYS A 144 15.42 -29.34 -5.21
C LYS A 144 16.06 -27.99 -4.92
N LEU A 145 17.27 -27.96 -4.37
CA LEU A 145 18.06 -26.74 -4.19
C LEU A 145 18.33 -26.03 -5.52
N THR A 146 18.79 -26.77 -6.54
CA THR A 146 19.00 -26.19 -7.88
C THR A 146 17.70 -25.67 -8.50
N GLN A 147 16.58 -26.37 -8.29
CA GLN A 147 15.27 -25.90 -8.75
C GLN A 147 14.86 -24.59 -8.05
N LEU A 148 15.04 -24.50 -6.73
CA LEU A 148 14.76 -23.29 -5.97
C LEU A 148 15.61 -22.12 -6.46
N GLN A 149 16.93 -22.32 -6.62
CA GLN A 149 17.84 -21.30 -7.15
C GLN A 149 17.39 -20.81 -8.53
N THR A 150 16.97 -21.73 -9.40
CA THR A 150 16.44 -21.40 -10.73
C THR A 150 15.17 -20.55 -10.63
N HIS A 151 14.27 -20.87 -9.69
CA HIS A 151 13.07 -20.08 -9.45
C HIS A 151 13.38 -18.69 -8.89
N ILE A 152 14.29 -18.58 -7.92
CA ILE A 152 14.72 -17.28 -7.36
C ILE A 152 15.38 -16.41 -8.44
N ALA A 153 16.27 -16.98 -9.25
CA ALA A 153 16.90 -16.25 -10.36
C ALA A 153 15.87 -15.78 -11.40
N ALA A 154 14.84 -16.59 -11.68
CA ALA A 154 13.74 -16.22 -12.57
C ALA A 154 12.88 -15.07 -12.02
N MET A 155 12.81 -14.87 -10.69
CA MET A 155 12.12 -13.70 -10.12
C MET A 155 12.84 -12.39 -10.39
N GLN A 156 14.14 -12.43 -10.69
CA GLN A 156 14.95 -11.26 -11.00
C GLN A 156 14.82 -10.83 -12.47
N SER A 157 14.26 -11.68 -13.32
CA SER A 157 13.96 -11.36 -14.71
C SER A 157 12.51 -10.88 -14.85
N ASP A 158 12.31 -9.63 -15.27
CA ASP A 158 10.99 -9.01 -15.53
C ASP A 158 10.15 -9.73 -16.61
N SER A 159 10.66 -10.81 -17.20
CA SER A 159 10.03 -11.57 -18.29
C SER A 159 9.06 -12.66 -17.82
N LEU A 160 9.03 -13.01 -16.53
CA LEU A 160 8.24 -14.13 -16.00
C LEU A 160 7.17 -13.69 -15.01
N ASN A 161 6.02 -14.37 -15.05
CA ASN A 161 4.93 -14.15 -14.11
C ASN A 161 5.37 -14.56 -12.69
N ILE A 162 5.68 -13.55 -11.86
CA ILE A 162 6.17 -13.70 -10.47
C ILE A 162 5.22 -14.58 -9.63
N GLU A 163 3.91 -14.43 -9.81
CA GLU A 163 2.92 -15.22 -9.07
C GLU A 163 3.05 -16.72 -9.36
N ARG A 164 3.27 -17.07 -10.64
CA ARG A 164 3.53 -18.46 -11.02
C ARG A 164 4.81 -18.99 -10.41
N ILE A 165 5.85 -18.16 -10.28
CA ILE A 165 7.12 -18.55 -9.66
C ILE A 165 6.91 -18.80 -8.16
N VAL A 166 6.26 -17.88 -7.45
CA VAL A 166 5.99 -18.03 -6.02
C VAL A 166 5.15 -19.27 -5.72
N ASN A 167 4.16 -19.59 -6.56
CA ASN A 167 3.39 -20.83 -6.43
C ASN A 167 4.27 -22.08 -6.60
N LYS A 168 5.27 -22.06 -7.49
CA LYS A 168 6.23 -23.17 -7.63
C LYS A 168 7.15 -23.29 -6.42
N VAL A 169 7.60 -22.16 -5.87
CA VAL A 169 8.40 -22.13 -4.62
C VAL A 169 7.60 -22.68 -3.45
N GLN A 170 6.32 -22.32 -3.34
CA GLN A 170 5.41 -22.86 -2.32
C GLN A 170 5.25 -24.38 -2.43
N GLN A 171 5.17 -24.93 -3.64
CA GLN A 171 5.08 -26.39 -3.84
C GLN A 171 6.39 -27.13 -3.52
N LEU A 172 7.51 -26.41 -3.49
CA LEU A 172 8.83 -26.97 -3.27
C LEU A 172 9.21 -27.01 -1.78
N LEU A 173 8.80 -25.98 -1.03
CA LEU A 173 9.16 -25.76 0.37
C LEU A 173 8.09 -26.29 1.34
N GLN A 174 8.51 -26.68 2.54
CA GLN A 174 7.58 -26.90 3.65
C GLN A 174 6.93 -25.57 4.08
N PRO A 175 5.73 -25.58 4.70
CA PRO A 175 5.01 -24.36 5.06
C PRO A 175 5.85 -23.35 5.87
N ASP A 176 6.57 -23.80 6.89
CA ASP A 176 7.39 -22.92 7.72
C ASP A 176 8.56 -22.30 6.94
N THR A 177 9.21 -23.11 6.09
CA THR A 177 10.32 -22.67 5.23
C THR A 177 9.82 -21.74 4.12
N PHE A 178 8.59 -21.91 3.65
CA PHE A 178 7.93 -20.98 2.74
C PHE A 178 7.62 -19.64 3.42
N ASP A 179 7.18 -19.66 4.68
CA ASP A 179 6.95 -18.43 5.43
C ASP A 179 8.27 -17.64 5.64
N MET A 180 9.39 -18.34 5.87
CA MET A 180 10.72 -17.72 5.87
C MET A 180 11.10 -17.13 4.51
N PHE A 181 10.78 -17.83 3.40
CA PHE A 181 10.97 -17.30 2.05
C PHE A 181 10.20 -15.99 1.84
N LEU A 182 8.95 -15.90 2.28
CA LEU A 182 8.17 -14.67 2.16
C LEU A 182 8.80 -13.49 2.91
N GLN A 183 9.45 -13.74 4.06
CA GLN A 183 10.10 -12.69 4.86
C GLN A 183 11.31 -12.05 4.18
N ILE A 184 11.98 -12.78 3.29
CA ILE A 184 13.19 -12.30 2.59
C ILE A 184 12.88 -11.62 1.25
N LEU A 185 11.62 -11.62 0.83
CA LEU A 185 11.19 -10.96 -0.40
C LEU A 185 11.35 -9.44 -0.31
N PRO A 186 11.53 -8.74 -1.44
CA PRO A 186 11.45 -7.28 -1.49
C PRO A 186 10.17 -6.75 -0.83
N PRO A 187 10.19 -5.56 -0.20
CA PRO A 187 9.10 -5.07 0.65
C PRO A 187 7.70 -5.16 0.02
N HIS A 188 7.56 -4.73 -1.23
CA HIS A 188 6.29 -4.75 -1.96
C HIS A 188 5.77 -6.17 -2.22
N LEU A 189 6.64 -7.10 -2.60
CA LEU A 189 6.28 -8.52 -2.79
C LEU A 189 5.95 -9.17 -1.45
N ARG A 190 6.75 -8.89 -0.41
CA ARG A 190 6.52 -9.38 0.94
C ARG A 190 5.14 -8.95 1.45
N LEU A 191 4.79 -7.67 1.29
CA LEU A 191 3.47 -7.18 1.66
C LEU A 191 2.37 -7.87 0.83
N HIS A 192 2.51 -7.94 -0.49
CA HIS A 192 1.54 -8.58 -1.36
C HIS A 192 1.25 -10.02 -0.95
N TYR A 193 2.28 -10.84 -0.78
CA TYR A 193 2.10 -12.24 -0.40
C TYR A 193 1.69 -12.41 1.06
N ALA A 194 2.07 -11.50 1.96
CA ALA A 194 1.57 -11.51 3.32
C ALA A 194 0.06 -11.28 3.38
N LEU A 195 -0.45 -10.31 2.61
CA LEU A 195 -1.89 -10.08 2.49
C LEU A 195 -2.57 -11.29 1.81
N LYS A 196 -2.03 -11.78 0.70
CA LYS A 196 -2.60 -12.91 -0.05
C LYS A 196 -2.72 -14.19 0.79
N TYR A 197 -1.73 -14.51 1.62
CA TYR A 197 -1.70 -15.75 2.41
C TYR A 197 -2.11 -15.57 3.88
N GLY A 198 -2.55 -14.36 4.28
CA GLY A 198 -2.91 -14.07 5.67
C GLY A 198 -1.76 -14.27 6.65
N ARG A 199 -0.55 -13.87 6.25
CA ARG A 199 0.66 -13.93 7.07
C ARG A 199 0.94 -12.56 7.70
N PRO A 200 1.77 -12.51 8.76
CA PRO A 200 2.22 -11.24 9.32
C PRO A 200 2.86 -10.36 8.25
N TYR A 201 2.24 -9.21 7.97
CA TYR A 201 2.76 -8.25 7.01
C TYR A 201 3.91 -7.43 7.60
N PRO A 202 4.85 -6.94 6.76
CA PRO A 202 5.92 -6.05 7.20
C PRO A 202 5.31 -4.81 7.85
N ARG A 203 5.97 -4.27 8.89
CA ARG A 203 5.48 -3.06 9.54
C ARG A 203 5.55 -1.90 8.54
N VAL A 204 4.51 -1.08 8.51
CA VAL A 204 4.52 0.18 7.78
C VAL A 204 4.36 1.27 8.82
N LYS A 205 5.48 1.91 9.16
CA LYS A 205 5.49 3.01 10.14
C LYS A 205 5.10 4.28 9.41
N VAL A 206 3.80 4.58 9.39
CA VAL A 206 3.31 5.83 8.82
C VAL A 206 2.94 6.77 9.95
N ASP A 207 3.76 7.81 10.11
CA ASP A 207 3.27 9.03 10.71
C ASP A 207 2.85 9.92 9.53
N PHE A 208 1.58 9.84 9.13
CA PHE A 208 1.04 10.64 8.02
C PHE A 208 1.26 12.13 8.26
N GLU A 209 1.50 12.50 9.52
CA GLU A 209 1.81 13.86 9.90
C GLU A 209 3.27 14.27 9.73
N ARG A 210 4.15 13.33 9.38
CA ARG A 210 5.58 13.58 9.22
C ARG A 210 6.14 13.01 7.92
N VAL A 211 5.28 12.43 7.07
CA VAL A 211 5.69 12.00 5.74
C VAL A 211 6.08 13.25 4.94
N ARG A 212 7.37 13.35 4.61
CA ARG A 212 7.87 14.41 3.73
C ARG A 212 7.33 14.17 2.33
N LEU A 213 6.38 15.02 1.93
CA LEU A 213 5.76 14.95 0.61
C LEU A 213 6.47 15.89 -0.37
N PRO A 214 6.73 15.46 -1.62
CA PRO A 214 7.44 16.28 -2.59
C PRO A 214 6.58 17.48 -3.05
N PRO A 215 7.20 18.54 -3.60
CA PRO A 215 6.49 19.74 -4.06
C PRO A 215 5.33 19.45 -5.03
N ASP A 216 5.51 18.48 -5.92
CA ASP A 216 4.48 18.07 -6.88
C ASP A 216 3.20 17.55 -6.20
N PHE A 217 3.32 16.91 -5.04
CA PHE A 217 2.16 16.49 -4.25
C PHE A 217 1.44 17.68 -3.64
N ILE A 218 2.20 18.62 -3.07
CA ILE A 218 1.65 19.84 -2.46
C ILE A 218 0.92 20.67 -3.51
N GLN A 219 1.52 20.85 -4.68
CA GLN A 219 0.90 21.56 -5.81
C GLN A 219 -0.37 20.84 -6.27
N ALA A 220 -0.33 19.51 -6.41
CA ALA A 220 -1.49 18.73 -6.79
C ALA A 220 -2.65 18.87 -5.79
N VAL A 221 -2.37 18.88 -4.48
CA VAL A 221 -3.39 19.16 -3.44
C VAL A 221 -3.90 20.60 -3.56
N ALA A 222 -3.01 21.57 -3.79
CA ALA A 222 -3.38 22.97 -4.00
C ALA A 222 -4.35 23.14 -5.18
N ASP A 223 -4.13 22.42 -6.27
CA ASP A 223 -4.97 22.46 -7.47
C ASP A 223 -6.37 21.85 -7.22
N ILE A 224 -6.54 21.06 -6.16
CA ILE A 224 -7.81 20.40 -5.80
C ILE A 224 -8.56 21.18 -4.72
N GLU A 225 -7.90 21.49 -3.61
CA GLU A 225 -8.52 22.11 -2.41
C GLU A 225 -8.28 23.63 -2.33
N GLY A 226 -7.40 24.16 -3.19
CA GLY A 226 -6.99 25.55 -3.19
C GLY A 226 -5.69 25.81 -2.43
N ALA A 227 -5.15 27.01 -2.63
CA ALA A 227 -3.89 27.46 -2.01
C ALA A 227 -3.82 27.36 -0.47
N PRO A 228 -4.90 27.55 0.31
CA PRO A 228 -4.84 27.39 1.76
C PRO A 228 -4.38 26.00 2.22
N ALA A 229 -4.84 24.93 1.55
CA ALA A 229 -4.44 23.56 1.88
C ALA A 229 -2.94 23.31 1.68
N ALA A 230 -2.36 23.90 0.62
CA ALA A 230 -0.93 23.82 0.36
C ALA A 230 -0.10 24.57 1.41
N ILE A 231 -0.57 25.71 1.89
CA ILE A 231 0.13 26.51 2.92
C ILE A 231 0.22 25.73 4.23
N GLU A 232 -0.85 25.04 4.63
CA GLU A 232 -0.87 24.18 5.82
C GLU A 232 0.18 23.05 5.69
N MET A 233 0.26 22.42 4.52
CA MET A 233 1.23 21.33 4.26
C MET A 233 2.68 21.82 4.17
N VAL A 234 2.94 23.02 3.63
CA VAL A 234 4.28 23.61 3.56
C VAL A 234 4.77 24.02 4.96
N ALA A 235 3.94 24.74 5.72
CA ALA A 235 4.25 25.14 7.10
C ALA A 235 4.58 23.92 7.98
N TRP A 236 3.95 22.80 7.67
CA TRP A 236 4.18 21.52 8.33
C TRP A 236 5.48 20.83 7.92
N ASN A 237 5.78 20.74 6.62
CA ASN A 237 7.05 20.20 6.11
C ASN A 237 8.28 20.93 6.68
N ASP A 238 8.19 22.25 6.86
CA ASP A 238 9.27 23.07 7.42
C ASP A 238 9.48 22.85 8.94
N SER A 239 8.41 22.48 9.66
CA SER A 239 8.48 22.16 11.10
C SER A 239 9.16 20.81 11.39
N VAL A 240 9.16 19.89 10.41
CA VAL A 240 9.89 18.61 10.50
C VAL A 240 11.39 18.83 10.35
N ASN A 241 11.82 19.78 9.50
CA ASN A 241 13.24 20.12 9.31
C ASN A 241 13.90 20.73 10.55
N THR A 242 13.14 21.39 11.43
CA THR A 242 13.68 22.05 12.63
C THR A 242 13.83 21.11 13.83
N LYS A 243 13.15 19.96 13.84
CA LYS A 243 13.20 18.99 14.97
C LYS A 243 14.27 17.91 14.83
N GLU A 244 14.87 17.73 13.65
CA GLU A 244 16.01 16.81 13.43
C GLU A 244 17.39 17.47 13.71
N ALA A 245 17.43 18.76 14.06
CA ALA A 245 18.66 19.54 14.23
C ALA A 245 19.09 19.74 15.71
N VAL A 246 18.78 18.81 16.62
CA VAL A 246 19.35 18.83 17.97
C VAL A 246 20.57 17.91 17.99
N PRO A 247 21.81 18.43 17.99
CA PRO A 247 22.98 17.59 18.18
C PRO A 247 22.91 16.93 19.57
N PRO A 248 23.40 15.69 19.73
CA PRO A 248 23.48 15.07 21.04
C PRO A 248 24.31 15.96 21.98
N PRO A 249 23.97 16.03 23.28
CA PRO A 249 24.76 16.79 24.24
C PRO A 249 26.20 16.27 24.23
N PRO A 250 27.20 17.16 24.32
CA PRO A 250 28.59 16.74 24.37
C PRO A 250 28.79 15.82 25.56
N GLU A 251 29.34 14.62 25.30
CA GLU A 251 29.76 13.72 26.36
C GLU A 251 30.88 14.37 27.18
N GLY A 252 30.62 14.58 28.46
CA GLY A 252 31.62 14.71 29.51
C GLY A 252 32.09 16.12 29.86
N ILE A 253 31.70 16.58 31.05
CA ILE A 253 32.62 16.97 32.14
C ILE A 253 32.04 16.44 33.45
#